data_AF-A0A1A6A4D9-F1
#
_entry.id   AF-A0A1A6A4D9-F1
#
_cell.length_a   1.000
_cell.length_b   1.000
_cell.length_c   1.000
_cell.angle_alpha   90.00
_cell.angle_beta   90.00
_cell.angle_gamma   90.00
#
_symmetry.space_group_name_H-M   'P 1'
#
loop_
_entity.id
_entity.type
_entity.pdbx_description
1 polymer ?
#
loop_
_entity_poly.entity_id
_entity_poly.type
_entity_poly.pdbx_seq_one_letter_code
_entity_poly.pdbx_strand_id
1 'polypeptide(L)'
;MSFRALKPVLRASSNLVARRAARAPAVAVRPLAARPFSLSARRMGSGETDSTLASALAAEHKFELENAGQLPEVPAFVENLKTQGIWEVQDIPGEDDVTLTRKFGNETLKLTFQISDLDSFEPPIIEEGAVEEAEPAGPTSIACSLVITKSATPGSLMVDLETCDEGFEITNIAVYEKALAERKGAEGDWERRSKYMGPQFDHLDQAVQEAFGAYLAERGVDEALGKSKSPSSKFSG
;
A
#
# COMPACT_ATOMS: atom_id res chain seq x y z
N MET A 1 -63.43 53.08 -68.87
CA MET A 1 -64.63 52.24 -68.70
C MET A 1 -64.43 50.93 -69.45
N SER A 2 -64.83 49.82 -68.83
CA SER A 2 -64.77 48.43 -69.29
C SER A 2 -65.14 48.23 -70.76
N PHE A 3 -64.55 47.25 -71.47
CA PHE A 3 -65.28 46.20 -72.18
C PHE A 3 -64.39 44.97 -72.50
N ARG A 4 -65.08 43.84 -72.59
CA ARG A 4 -64.65 42.45 -72.42
C ARG A 4 -64.55 41.72 -73.77
N ALA A 5 -63.70 40.68 -73.79
CA ALA A 5 -63.82 39.46 -74.60
C ALA A 5 -63.61 39.61 -76.12
N LEU A 6 -63.22 38.61 -76.92
CA LEU A 6 -63.22 37.14 -76.86
C LEU A 6 -61.96 36.64 -77.60
N LYS A 7 -61.39 35.48 -77.22
CA LYS A 7 -60.48 34.73 -78.11
C LYS A 7 -60.84 33.24 -78.13
N PRO A 8 -60.95 32.62 -79.32
CA PRO A 8 -61.39 31.24 -79.47
C PRO A 8 -60.26 30.24 -79.23
N VAL A 9 -60.69 29.06 -78.80
CA VAL A 9 -59.88 27.87 -78.53
C VAL A 9 -59.41 27.26 -79.85
N LEU A 10 -58.10 27.01 -79.97
CA LEU A 10 -57.53 26.11 -80.96
C LEU A 10 -56.94 24.89 -80.25
N ARG A 11 -57.46 23.72 -80.63
CA ARG A 11 -56.89 22.40 -80.33
C ARG A 11 -55.57 22.26 -81.08
N ALA A 12 -54.51 21.89 -80.38
CA ALA A 12 -53.30 21.36 -80.99
C ALA A 12 -52.99 19.99 -80.38
N SER A 13 -53.14 18.96 -81.21
CA SER A 13 -52.66 17.61 -80.98
C SER A 13 -51.13 17.64 -81.00
N SER A 14 -50.48 17.16 -79.95
CA SER A 14 -49.02 16.93 -79.97
C SER A 14 -48.74 15.44 -79.93
N ASN A 15 -48.03 14.98 -80.96
CA ASN A 15 -47.53 13.63 -81.08
C ASN A 15 -46.46 13.39 -80.01
N LEU A 16 -46.65 12.33 -79.22
CA LEU A 16 -45.70 11.88 -78.20
C LEU A 16 -44.46 11.30 -78.89
N VAL A 17 -43.37 12.07 -78.88
CA VAL A 17 -42.03 11.56 -79.19
C VAL A 17 -41.48 10.88 -77.94
N ALA A 18 -41.37 9.56 -77.97
CA ALA A 18 -40.80 8.75 -76.90
C ALA A 18 -39.29 9.06 -76.76
N ARG A 19 -38.92 9.85 -75.75
CA ARG A 19 -37.53 9.99 -75.31
C ARG A 19 -37.12 8.71 -74.58
N ARG A 20 -36.25 7.90 -75.19
CA ARG A 20 -35.53 6.83 -74.51
C ARG A 20 -34.60 7.46 -73.46
N ALA A 21 -34.98 7.38 -72.19
CA ALA A 21 -34.09 7.68 -71.08
C ALA A 21 -33.07 6.53 -70.94
N ALA A 22 -31.79 6.83 -71.10
CA ALA A 22 -30.72 5.89 -70.78
C ALA A 22 -30.73 5.65 -69.26
N ARG A 23 -31.15 4.45 -68.85
CA ARG A 23 -31.13 4.02 -67.45
C ARG A 23 -29.70 3.63 -67.10
N ALA A 24 -28.98 4.50 -66.38
CA ALA A 24 -27.68 4.14 -65.82
C ALA A 24 -27.83 2.91 -64.91
N PRO A 25 -26.88 1.96 -64.91
CA PRO A 25 -26.94 0.85 -63.97
C PRO A 25 -26.75 1.40 -62.56
N ALA A 26 -27.79 1.33 -61.74
CA ALA A 26 -27.65 1.55 -60.31
C ALA A 26 -26.80 0.38 -59.76
N VAL A 27 -25.55 0.66 -59.40
CA VAL A 27 -24.71 -0.29 -58.67
C VAL A 27 -25.38 -0.51 -57.33
N ALA A 28 -26.01 -1.66 -57.14
CA ALA A 28 -26.54 -2.07 -55.85
C ALA A 28 -25.35 -2.37 -54.93
N VAL A 29 -24.89 -1.36 -54.20
CA VAL A 29 -23.94 -1.55 -53.10
C VAL A 29 -24.69 -2.34 -52.03
N ARG A 30 -24.39 -3.64 -51.93
CA ARG A 30 -24.83 -4.44 -50.77
C ARG A 30 -24.24 -3.77 -49.53
N PRO A 31 -25.03 -3.46 -48.48
CA PRO A 31 -24.42 -3.05 -47.23
C PRO A 31 -23.57 -4.22 -46.74
N LEU A 32 -22.26 -4.02 -46.66
CA LEU A 32 -21.40 -4.90 -45.88
C LEU A 32 -21.94 -4.82 -44.46
N ALA A 33 -22.48 -5.92 -43.95
CA ALA A 33 -22.91 -6.01 -42.56
C ALA A 33 -21.68 -5.76 -41.68
N ALA A 34 -21.53 -4.55 -41.18
CA ALA A 34 -20.54 -4.21 -40.16
C ALA A 34 -20.93 -4.99 -38.91
N ARG A 35 -20.33 -6.16 -38.71
CA ARG A 35 -20.50 -6.93 -37.48
C ARG A 35 -19.85 -6.12 -36.36
N PRO A 36 -20.61 -5.64 -35.35
CA PRO A 36 -19.99 -4.98 -34.21
C PRO A 36 -19.11 -6.01 -33.50
N PHE A 37 -17.82 -5.71 -33.33
CA PHE A 37 -16.86 -6.54 -32.59
C PHE A 37 -17.19 -6.69 -31.09
N SER A 38 -18.35 -6.19 -30.65
CA SER A 38 -18.83 -6.24 -29.26
C SER A 38 -19.46 -7.58 -28.85
N LEU A 39 -19.57 -8.55 -29.78
CA LEU A 39 -20.15 -9.88 -29.51
C LEU A 39 -19.15 -11.04 -29.64
N SER A 40 -17.85 -10.77 -29.77
CA SER A 40 -16.86 -11.83 -29.60
C SER A 40 -16.93 -12.33 -28.16
N ALA A 41 -17.39 -13.57 -27.96
CA ALA A 41 -17.32 -14.26 -26.68
C ALA A 41 -15.90 -14.11 -26.15
N ARG A 42 -15.75 -13.52 -24.96
CA ARG A 42 -14.45 -13.46 -24.29
C ARG A 42 -14.03 -14.91 -24.09
N ARG A 43 -13.03 -15.36 -24.85
CA ARG A 43 -12.34 -16.61 -24.55
C ARG A 43 -11.52 -16.32 -23.29
N MET A 44 -12.18 -16.38 -22.14
CA MET A 44 -11.50 -16.50 -20.86
C MET A 44 -10.79 -17.84 -20.94
N GLY A 45 -9.51 -17.82 -21.32
CA GLY A 45 -8.70 -19.02 -21.32
C GLY A 45 -8.55 -19.45 -19.87
N SER A 46 -9.26 -20.49 -19.46
CA SER A 46 -8.92 -21.23 -18.25
C SER A 46 -7.66 -22.03 -18.57
N GLY A 47 -6.53 -21.62 -18.00
CA GLY A 47 -5.36 -22.49 -17.95
C GLY A 47 -5.74 -23.80 -17.27
N GLU A 48 -5.16 -24.92 -17.72
CA GLU A 48 -5.41 -26.25 -17.12
C GLU A 48 -5.10 -26.26 -15.60
N THR A 49 -4.19 -25.39 -15.17
CA THR A 49 -3.72 -25.24 -13.77
C THR A 49 -4.52 -24.24 -12.94
N ASP A 50 -5.45 -23.48 -13.52
CA ASP A 50 -6.13 -22.39 -12.81
C ASP A 50 -7.04 -22.93 -11.70
N SER A 51 -7.71 -24.05 -11.96
CA SER A 51 -8.60 -24.69 -10.98
C SER A 51 -7.82 -25.30 -9.82
N THR A 52 -6.64 -25.86 -10.08
CA THR A 52 -5.78 -26.43 -9.03
C THR A 52 -5.21 -25.34 -8.14
N LEU A 53 -4.74 -24.22 -8.72
CA LEU A 53 -4.25 -23.08 -7.95
C LEU A 53 -5.37 -22.43 -7.14
N ALA A 54 -6.55 -22.22 -7.73
CA ALA A 54 -7.69 -21.64 -7.03
C ALA A 54 -8.14 -22.52 -5.85
N SER A 55 -8.13 -23.84 -6.02
CA SER A 55 -8.45 -24.78 -4.93
C SER A 55 -7.39 -24.77 -3.82
N ALA A 56 -6.11 -24.69 -4.17
CA ALA A 56 -5.03 -24.60 -3.19
C ALA A 56 -5.12 -23.30 -2.39
N LEU A 57 -5.25 -22.15 -3.06
CA LEU A 57 -5.40 -20.85 -2.40
C LEU A 57 -6.65 -20.79 -1.50
N ALA A 58 -7.76 -21.43 -1.92
CA ALA A 58 -8.96 -21.52 -1.10
C ALA A 58 -8.77 -22.39 0.15
N ALA A 59 -7.98 -23.46 0.06
CA ALA A 59 -7.62 -24.29 1.20
C ALA A 59 -6.73 -23.53 2.19
N GLU A 60 -5.70 -22.84 1.69
CA GLU A 60 -4.81 -21.99 2.50
C GLU A 60 -5.58 -20.86 3.19
N HIS A 61 -6.39 -20.11 2.45
CA HIS A 61 -7.20 -19.02 3.03
C HIS A 61 -8.16 -19.53 4.12
N LYS A 62 -8.72 -20.73 3.95
CA LYS A 62 -9.56 -21.34 4.98
C LYS A 62 -8.75 -21.74 6.21
N PHE A 63 -7.57 -22.33 6.01
CA PHE A 63 -6.67 -22.71 7.09
C PHE A 63 -6.26 -21.48 7.92
N GLU A 64 -5.88 -20.38 7.27
CA GLU A 64 -5.52 -19.12 7.95
C GLU A 64 -6.69 -18.53 8.74
N LEU A 65 -7.92 -18.56 8.22
CA LEU A 65 -9.10 -18.10 8.96
C LEU A 65 -9.41 -18.95 10.19
N GLU A 66 -9.26 -20.28 10.07
CA GLU A 66 -9.47 -21.21 11.20
C GLU A 66 -8.39 -21.02 12.27
N ASN A 67 -7.14 -20.81 11.87
CA ASN A 67 -6.01 -20.52 12.75
C ASN A 67 -6.15 -19.14 13.42
N ALA A 68 -6.50 -18.10 12.66
CA ALA A 68 -6.76 -16.76 13.18
C ALA A 68 -7.91 -16.74 14.19
N GLY A 69 -8.94 -17.57 14.01
CA GLY A 69 -10.05 -17.71 14.97
C GLY A 69 -9.68 -18.39 16.29
N GLN A 70 -8.54 -19.08 16.37
CA GLN A 70 -8.02 -19.68 17.61
C GLN A 70 -7.14 -18.70 18.40
N LEU A 71 -6.57 -17.70 17.73
CA LEU A 71 -5.78 -16.64 18.34
C LEU A 71 -6.70 -15.49 18.80
N PRO A 72 -6.35 -14.77 19.87
CA PRO A 72 -7.10 -13.58 20.26
C PRO A 72 -7.09 -12.53 19.14
N GLU A 73 -8.26 -11.97 18.83
CA GLU A 73 -8.50 -11.02 17.72
C GLU A 73 -7.64 -9.76 17.81
N VAL A 74 -7.25 -9.38 19.04
CA VAL A 74 -6.24 -8.35 19.30
C VAL A 74 -5.17 -8.95 20.20
N PRO A 75 -3.89 -8.95 19.80
CA PRO A 75 -2.81 -9.40 20.68
C PRO A 75 -2.81 -8.60 21.98
N ALA A 76 -2.62 -9.27 23.11
CA ALA A 76 -2.59 -8.64 24.45
C ALA A 76 -1.62 -7.46 24.54
N PHE A 77 -0.54 -7.47 23.76
CA PHE A 77 0.38 -6.34 23.58
C PHE A 77 -0.32 -5.07 23.07
N VAL A 78 -1.09 -5.16 21.99
CA VAL A 78 -1.76 -4.01 21.38
C VAL A 78 -2.80 -3.46 22.36
N GLU A 79 -3.45 -4.34 23.13
CA GLU A 79 -4.34 -3.93 24.22
C GLU A 79 -3.60 -3.21 25.34
N ASN A 80 -2.43 -3.71 25.75
CA ASN A 80 -1.59 -3.08 26.76
C ASN A 80 -1.10 -1.70 26.31
N LEU A 81 -0.64 -1.55 25.06
CA LEU A 81 -0.26 -0.24 24.50
C LEU A 81 -1.44 0.74 24.46
N LYS A 82 -2.61 0.26 23.99
CA LYS A 82 -3.83 1.07 23.97
C LYS A 82 -4.27 1.48 25.38
N THR A 83 -4.11 0.58 26.35
CA THR A 83 -4.48 0.81 27.76
C THR A 83 -3.55 1.81 28.44
N GLN A 84 -2.25 1.76 28.13
CA GLN A 84 -1.29 2.76 28.60
C GLN A 84 -1.64 4.15 28.05
N GLY A 85 -2.19 4.24 26.83
CA GLY A 85 -2.64 5.50 26.22
C GLY A 85 -1.49 6.48 25.91
N ILE A 86 -0.25 5.99 25.94
CA ILE A 86 0.97 6.77 25.71
C ILE A 86 1.28 6.87 24.22
N TRP A 87 1.07 5.77 23.48
CA TRP A 87 1.32 5.64 22.05
C TRP A 87 0.01 5.43 21.30
N GLU A 88 -0.20 6.20 20.24
CA GLU A 88 -1.28 6.03 19.29
C GLU A 88 -0.80 5.11 18.16
N VAL A 89 -1.41 3.94 18.03
CA VAL A 89 -1.10 2.96 16.97
C VAL A 89 -1.97 3.25 15.77
N GLN A 90 -1.35 3.49 14.60
CA GLN A 90 -2.02 3.61 13.32
C GLN A 90 -1.59 2.45 12.42
N ASP A 91 -2.54 1.57 12.16
CA ASP A 91 -2.43 0.42 11.26
C ASP A 91 -3.55 0.56 10.20
N ILE A 92 -3.15 0.64 8.93
CA ILE A 92 -4.06 0.85 7.80
C ILE A 92 -4.10 -0.45 6.99
N PRO A 93 -5.27 -1.09 6.83
CA PRO A 93 -5.38 -2.32 6.06
C PRO A 93 -4.83 -2.18 4.64
N GLY A 94 -3.82 -2.98 4.31
CA GLY A 94 -3.16 -2.99 3.00
C GLY A 94 -1.90 -2.10 2.89
N GLU A 95 -1.56 -1.34 3.94
CA GLU A 95 -0.22 -0.76 4.10
C GLU A 95 0.65 -1.69 4.96
N ASP A 96 1.93 -1.81 4.63
CA ASP A 96 2.89 -2.60 5.41
C ASP A 96 3.51 -1.79 6.57
N ASP A 97 3.40 -0.47 6.50
CA ASP A 97 3.97 0.45 7.47
C ASP A 97 3.05 0.64 8.68
N VAL A 98 3.48 0.22 9.86
CA VAL A 98 2.79 0.52 11.13
C VAL A 98 3.41 1.74 11.78
N THR A 99 2.58 2.73 12.10
CA THR A 99 3.03 3.99 12.70
C THR A 99 2.59 4.11 14.15
N LEU A 100 3.53 4.33 15.07
CA LEU A 100 3.30 4.70 16.45
C LEU A 100 3.55 6.20 16.65
N THR A 101 2.54 6.94 17.09
CA THR A 101 2.66 8.38 17.34
C THR A 101 2.53 8.70 18.82
N ARG A 102 3.41 9.55 19.34
CA ARG A 102 3.36 10.05 20.72
C ARG A 102 3.69 11.54 20.75
N LYS A 103 3.05 12.29 21.64
CA LYS A 103 3.44 13.67 21.97
C LYS A 103 4.21 13.69 23.28
N PHE A 104 5.32 14.41 23.30
CA PHE A 104 6.14 14.61 24.49
C PHE A 104 6.51 16.09 24.62
N GLY A 105 5.82 16.81 25.50
CA GLY A 105 6.00 18.26 25.65
C GLY A 105 5.74 19.02 24.33
N ASN A 106 6.79 19.61 23.76
CA ASN A 106 6.77 20.35 22.48
C ASN A 106 7.27 19.52 21.28
N GLU A 107 7.52 18.23 21.48
CA GLU A 107 7.98 17.27 20.48
C GLU A 107 6.84 16.31 20.10
N THR A 108 6.82 15.91 18.82
CA THR A 108 6.00 14.81 18.32
C THR A 108 6.92 13.71 17.82
N LEU A 109 6.76 12.52 18.39
CA LEU A 109 7.48 11.32 18.03
C LEU A 109 6.60 10.49 17.10
N LYS A 110 7.19 10.05 16.00
CA LYS A 110 6.56 9.15 15.04
C LYS A 110 7.54 8.01 14.76
N LEU A 111 7.26 6.84 15.31
CA LEU A 111 8.04 5.63 15.09
C LEU A 111 7.33 4.77 14.05
N THR A 112 8.02 4.42 12.98
CA THR A 112 7.48 3.62 11.86
C THR A 112 8.31 2.35 11.72
N PHE A 113 7.66 1.22 11.51
CA PHE A 113 8.29 -0.08 11.28
C PHE A 113 7.43 -0.88 10.30
N GLN A 114 8.04 -1.84 9.61
CA GLN A 114 7.39 -2.64 8.57
C GLN A 114 7.00 -4.02 9.11
N ILE A 115 5.83 -4.52 8.71
CA ILE A 115 5.36 -5.85 9.13
C ILE A 115 6.13 -6.93 8.37
N SER A 116 6.55 -6.68 7.12
CA SER A 116 7.39 -7.60 6.35
C SER A 116 8.68 -8.01 7.09
N ASP A 117 9.24 -7.12 7.92
CA ASP A 117 10.43 -7.42 8.72
C ASP A 117 10.13 -8.35 9.92
N LEU A 118 8.86 -8.47 10.31
CA LEU A 118 8.39 -9.35 11.39
C LEU A 118 8.34 -10.83 10.97
N ASP A 119 8.22 -11.08 9.66
CA ASP A 119 7.83 -12.37 9.09
C ASP A 119 9.01 -13.32 8.83
N SER A 120 10.20 -13.04 9.37
CA SER A 120 11.28 -14.06 9.46
C SER A 120 10.99 -15.14 10.51
N PHE A 121 9.72 -15.28 10.92
CA PHE A 121 9.22 -16.36 11.75
C PHE A 121 9.21 -17.65 10.93
N GLU A 122 10.32 -18.38 10.92
CA GLU A 122 10.31 -19.76 10.48
C GLU A 122 9.45 -20.54 11.50
N PRO A 123 8.28 -21.10 11.10
CA PRO A 123 7.54 -21.95 12.02
C PRO A 123 8.47 -23.11 12.41
N PRO A 124 8.59 -23.46 13.70
CA PRO A 124 9.43 -24.56 14.10
C PRO A 124 8.96 -25.80 13.33
N ILE A 125 9.84 -26.33 12.48
CA ILE A 125 9.70 -27.66 11.91
C ILE A 125 9.67 -28.63 13.09
N ILE A 126 8.47 -28.99 13.55
CA ILE A 126 8.28 -30.06 14.51
C ILE A 126 8.61 -31.36 13.77
N GLU A 127 9.89 -31.72 13.69
CA GLU A 127 10.27 -33.11 13.45
C GLU A 127 9.79 -33.90 14.68
N GLU A 128 8.88 -34.86 14.44
CA GLU A 128 8.36 -35.76 15.48
C GLU A 128 9.50 -36.51 16.17
N GLY A 129 10.03 -35.98 17.28
CA GLY A 129 10.94 -36.75 18.13
C GLY A 129 11.90 -35.99 19.05
N ALA A 130 12.10 -34.68 18.91
CA ALA A 130 13.00 -33.93 19.79
C ALA A 130 12.26 -32.76 20.46
N VAL A 131 11.90 -32.95 21.72
CA VAL A 131 11.49 -31.86 22.61
C VAL A 131 12.78 -31.18 23.10
N GLU A 132 13.43 -30.42 22.23
CA GLU A 132 14.18 -29.26 22.68
C GLU A 132 13.22 -28.08 22.61
N GLU A 133 13.18 -27.26 23.67
CA GLU A 133 12.52 -25.96 23.68
C GLU A 133 13.15 -25.08 22.60
N ALA A 134 12.71 -25.24 21.36
CA ALA A 134 12.98 -24.30 20.29
C ALA A 134 12.17 -23.05 20.60
N GLU A 135 12.78 -22.14 21.36
CA GLU A 135 12.37 -20.75 21.46
C GLU A 135 12.00 -20.26 20.05
N PRO A 136 10.80 -19.70 19.83
CA PRO A 136 10.46 -19.13 18.54
C PRO A 136 11.42 -17.99 18.26
N ALA A 137 12.42 -18.24 17.41
CA ALA A 137 13.32 -17.24 16.88
C ALA A 137 12.49 -16.29 16.01
N GLY A 138 11.93 -15.25 16.64
CA GLY A 138 11.47 -14.08 15.91
C GLY A 138 12.64 -13.47 15.14
N PRO A 139 12.39 -12.52 14.22
CA PRO A 139 13.46 -11.77 13.59
C PRO A 139 14.39 -11.22 14.67
N THR A 140 15.68 -11.53 14.56
CA THR A 140 16.70 -11.12 15.51
C THR A 140 16.79 -9.60 15.62
N SER A 141 16.37 -8.88 14.58
CA SER A 141 16.20 -7.43 14.59
C SER A 141 15.15 -6.94 13.61
N ILE A 142 14.47 -5.85 13.97
CA ILE A 142 13.47 -5.15 13.16
C ILE A 142 13.96 -3.72 12.96
N ALA A 143 14.03 -3.29 11.70
CA ALA A 143 14.38 -1.91 11.39
C ALA A 143 13.21 -0.98 11.70
N CYS A 144 13.48 0.06 12.47
CA CYS A 144 12.54 1.07 12.90
C CYS A 144 13.08 2.45 12.53
N SER A 145 12.22 3.32 12.02
CA SER A 145 12.57 4.73 11.81
C SER A 145 11.78 5.63 12.74
N LEU A 146 12.49 6.41 13.55
CA LEU A 146 11.93 7.35 14.49
C LEU A 146 12.15 8.79 14.01
N VAL A 147 11.05 9.51 13.79
CA VAL A 147 11.07 10.94 13.49
C VAL A 147 10.61 11.72 14.72
N ILE A 148 11.45 12.63 15.19
CA ILE A 148 11.18 13.55 16.28
C ILE A 148 11.09 14.97 15.70
N THR A 149 9.86 15.49 15.69
CA THR A 149 9.56 16.82 15.17
C THR A 149 9.30 17.78 16.33
N LYS A 150 9.99 18.93 16.35
CA LYS A 150 9.71 20.05 17.25
C LYS A 150 8.79 21.06 16.58
N SER A 151 7.82 21.61 17.30
CA SER A 151 6.90 22.61 16.75
C SER A 151 7.56 23.96 16.45
N ALA A 152 8.62 24.30 17.19
CA ALA A 152 9.30 25.60 17.10
C ALA A 152 10.41 25.67 16.04
N THR A 153 10.86 24.53 15.50
CA THR A 153 12.00 24.47 14.56
C THR A 153 11.58 23.86 13.23
N PRO A 154 12.15 24.34 12.10
CA PRO A 154 11.85 23.77 10.78
C PRO A 154 12.52 22.41 10.55
N GLY A 155 13.49 22.03 11.39
CA GLY A 155 14.17 20.74 11.34
C GLY A 155 13.49 19.68 12.20
N SER A 156 13.56 18.44 11.73
CA SER A 156 13.19 17.22 12.46
C SER A 156 14.40 16.30 12.56
N LEU A 157 14.53 15.64 13.70
CA LEU A 157 15.55 14.62 13.93
C LEU A 157 15.00 13.28 13.47
N MET A 158 15.72 12.60 12.60
CA MET A 158 15.42 11.23 12.18
C MET A 158 16.49 10.31 12.76
N VAL A 159 16.04 9.27 13.45
CA VAL A 159 16.88 8.27 14.09
C VAL A 159 16.49 6.93 13.50
N ASP A 160 17.45 6.27 12.87
CA ASP A 160 17.28 4.91 12.40
C ASP A 160 17.70 3.97 13.53
N LEU A 161 16.79 3.08 13.88
CA LEU A 161 16.86 2.19 15.02
C LEU A 161 16.74 0.75 14.54
N GLU A 162 17.45 -0.15 15.19
CA GLU A 162 17.23 -1.59 15.05
C GLU A 162 16.82 -2.13 16.42
N THR A 163 15.76 -2.96 16.46
CA THR A 163 15.41 -3.65 17.71
C THR A 163 16.36 -4.81 17.92
N CYS A 164 16.87 -4.99 19.13
CA CYS A 164 17.63 -6.15 19.57
C CYS A 164 16.96 -6.74 20.83
N ASP A 165 17.41 -7.90 21.30
CA ASP A 165 16.86 -8.57 22.49
C ASP A 165 16.89 -7.68 23.76
N GLU A 166 17.88 -6.79 23.84
CA GLU A 166 18.10 -5.87 24.97
C GLU A 166 17.44 -4.48 24.78
N GLY A 167 16.79 -4.21 23.64
CA GLY A 167 16.07 -2.95 23.41
C GLY A 167 16.24 -2.37 21.99
N PHE A 168 16.56 -1.09 21.89
CA PHE A 168 16.79 -0.41 20.62
C PHE A 168 18.26 -0.02 20.49
N GLU A 169 18.86 -0.39 19.37
CA GLU A 169 20.19 0.06 18.95
C GLU A 169 20.04 1.19 17.92
N ILE A 170 20.89 2.21 18.01
CA ILE A 170 20.84 3.36 17.10
C ILE A 170 21.88 3.15 16.00
N THR A 171 21.44 3.07 14.75
CA THR A 171 22.35 2.88 13.60
C THR A 171 22.84 4.23 13.07
N ASN A 172 21.90 5.15 12.84
CA ASN A 172 22.16 6.43 12.17
C ASN A 172 21.30 7.54 12.77
N ILE A 173 21.85 8.77 12.77
CA ILE A 173 21.14 9.98 13.20
C ILE A 173 21.30 11.07 12.13
N ALA A 174 20.18 11.47 11.55
CA ALA A 174 20.12 12.51 10.53
C ALA A 174 19.19 13.64 10.93
N VAL A 175 19.46 14.85 10.44
CA VAL A 175 18.54 15.98 10.58
C VAL A 175 18.03 16.35 9.19
N TYR A 176 16.71 16.32 9.04
CA TYR A 176 16.03 16.70 7.81
C TYR A 176 15.12 17.91 8.05
N GLU A 177 14.67 18.54 6.98
CA GLU A 177 13.55 19.47 7.07
C GLU A 177 12.28 18.69 7.43
N LYS A 178 11.43 19.28 8.27
CA LYS A 178 10.19 18.66 8.75
C LYS A 178 9.33 18.09 7.63
N ALA A 179 9.17 18.84 6.54
CA ALA A 179 8.38 18.41 5.38
C ALA A 179 8.95 17.17 4.68
N LEU A 180 10.28 16.99 4.71
CA LEU A 180 10.96 15.84 4.11
C LEU A 180 10.98 14.64 5.07
N ALA A 181 11.19 14.87 6.37
CA ALA A 181 11.18 13.83 7.39
C ALA A 181 9.82 13.14 7.50
N GLU A 182 8.72 13.90 7.41
CA GLU A 182 7.36 13.36 7.53
C GLU A 182 6.79 12.82 6.21
N ARG A 183 7.49 13.02 5.08
CA ARG A 183 7.03 12.60 3.76
C ARG A 183 7.00 11.07 3.66
N LYS A 184 5.80 10.54 3.39
CA LYS A 184 5.54 9.12 3.13
C LYS A 184 5.81 8.74 1.67
N GLY A 185 6.05 7.46 1.44
CA GLY A 185 6.17 6.84 0.12
C GLY A 185 7.54 6.98 -0.51
N ALA A 186 7.73 6.25 -1.62
CA ALA A 186 9.03 6.05 -2.27
C ALA A 186 9.77 7.34 -2.63
N GLU A 187 9.07 8.40 -3.03
CA GLU A 187 9.69 9.68 -3.36
C GLU A 187 10.33 10.34 -2.11
N GLY A 188 9.67 10.25 -0.95
CA GLY A 188 10.22 10.75 0.30
C GLY A 188 11.44 9.97 0.74
N ASP A 189 11.40 8.64 0.64
CA ASP A 189 12.54 7.77 0.95
C ASP A 189 13.72 8.04 0.02
N TRP A 190 13.45 8.17 -1.28
CA TRP A 190 14.48 8.45 -2.27
C TRP A 190 15.14 9.81 -2.04
N GLU A 191 14.34 10.85 -1.79
CA GLU A 191 14.87 12.18 -1.53
C GLU A 191 15.68 12.21 -0.22
N ARG A 192 15.25 11.51 0.85
CA ARG A 192 16.03 11.37 2.09
C ARG A 192 17.38 10.69 1.84
N ARG A 193 17.41 9.61 1.05
CA ARG A 193 18.65 8.90 0.68
C ARG A 193 19.61 9.75 -0.16
N SER A 194 19.11 10.78 -0.84
CA SER A 194 19.94 11.74 -1.60
C SER A 194 20.61 12.79 -0.70
N LYS A 195 20.18 12.90 0.56
CA LYS A 195 20.71 13.84 1.55
C LYS A 195 21.68 13.12 2.49
N TYR A 196 22.35 13.92 3.33
CA TYR A 196 23.26 13.36 4.32
C TYR A 196 22.49 12.59 5.39
N MET A 197 22.80 11.29 5.53
CA MET A 197 22.15 10.33 6.43
C MET A 197 22.75 10.29 7.85
N GLY A 198 23.64 11.24 8.17
CA GLY A 198 24.38 11.21 9.43
C GLY A 198 25.65 10.36 9.36
N PRO A 199 26.52 10.49 10.38
CA PRO A 199 27.62 9.55 10.58
C PRO A 199 27.09 8.21 11.08
N GLN A 200 27.91 7.16 10.99
CA GLN A 200 27.68 5.91 11.71
C GLN A 200 27.72 6.19 13.21
N PHE A 201 26.68 5.78 13.93
CA PHE A 201 26.51 6.13 15.35
C PHE A 201 27.65 5.59 16.22
N ASP A 202 28.13 4.37 15.93
CA ASP A 202 29.23 3.71 16.65
C ASP A 202 30.56 4.47 16.62
N HIS A 203 30.75 5.34 15.63
CA HIS A 203 31.95 6.16 15.50
C HIS A 203 31.87 7.47 16.32
N LEU A 204 30.72 7.77 16.92
CA LEU A 204 30.57 8.92 17.82
C LEU A 204 31.23 8.63 19.17
N ASP A 205 31.57 9.69 19.90
CA ASP A 205 32.11 9.55 21.25
C ASP A 205 31.10 8.88 22.20
N GLN A 206 31.58 8.05 23.11
CA GLN A 206 30.73 7.27 24.02
C GLN A 206 29.78 8.16 24.83
N ALA A 207 30.23 9.33 25.29
CA ALA A 207 29.38 10.24 26.05
C ALA A 207 28.21 10.77 25.21
N VAL A 208 28.40 10.95 23.89
CA VAL A 208 27.33 11.34 22.98
C VAL A 208 26.37 10.18 22.75
N GLN A 209 26.88 8.96 22.60
CA GLN A 209 26.06 7.78 22.42
C GLN A 209 25.15 7.54 23.64
N GLU A 210 25.72 7.59 24.85
CA GLU A 210 24.97 7.46 26.10
C GLU A 210 23.91 8.56 26.28
N ALA A 211 24.24 9.81 25.92
CA ALA A 211 23.30 10.92 25.97
C ALA A 211 22.12 10.73 25.01
N PHE A 212 22.35 10.18 23.81
CA PHE A 212 21.27 9.84 22.88
C PHE A 212 20.41 8.69 23.39
N GLY A 213 21.01 7.65 23.97
CA GLY A 213 20.26 6.57 24.62
C GLY A 213 19.34 7.09 25.72
N ALA A 214 19.85 7.92 26.62
CA ALA A 214 19.06 8.55 27.67
C ALA A 214 17.96 9.47 27.12
N TYR A 215 18.25 10.23 26.05
CA TYR A 215 17.28 11.10 25.38
C TYR A 215 16.09 10.32 24.82
N LEU A 216 16.33 9.17 24.19
CA LEU A 216 15.28 8.31 23.64
C LEU A 216 14.49 7.58 24.73
N ALA A 217 15.17 7.08 25.76
CA ALA A 217 14.54 6.41 26.89
C ALA A 217 13.56 7.32 27.65
N GLU A 218 13.91 8.59 27.88
CA GLU A 218 13.00 9.57 28.51
C GLU A 218 11.70 9.77 27.70
N ARG A 219 11.77 9.60 26.38
CA ARG A 219 10.63 9.70 25.46
C ARG A 219 9.87 8.38 25.32
N GLY A 220 10.22 7.38 26.11
CA GLY A 220 9.65 6.03 26.13
C GLY A 220 9.88 5.23 24.85
N VAL A 221 11.00 5.50 24.17
CA VAL A 221 11.61 4.54 23.24
C VAL A 221 12.57 3.72 24.06
N ASP A 222 12.02 2.75 24.78
CA ASP A 222 12.71 1.92 25.76
C ASP A 222 12.61 0.43 25.40
N GLU A 223 13.31 -0.40 26.18
CA GLU A 223 13.28 -1.86 26.03
C GLU A 223 11.85 -2.42 26.11
N ALA A 224 10.97 -1.82 26.91
CA ALA A 224 9.58 -2.24 27.01
C ALA A 224 8.86 -2.06 25.67
N LEU A 225 9.06 -0.94 24.97
CA LEU A 225 8.52 -0.73 23.62
C LEU A 225 9.21 -1.62 22.57
N GLY A 226 10.51 -1.89 22.70
CA GLY A 226 11.25 -2.78 21.79
C GLY A 226 10.72 -4.22 21.85
N LYS A 227 10.64 -4.78 23.06
CA LYS A 227 10.10 -6.12 23.31
C LYS A 227 8.66 -6.29 22.86
N SER A 228 7.88 -5.22 22.96
CA SER A 228 6.48 -5.21 22.55
C SER A 228 6.27 -5.44 21.04
N LYS A 229 7.30 -5.18 20.23
CA LYS A 229 7.31 -5.42 18.78
C LYS A 229 7.84 -6.80 18.41
N SER A 230 8.54 -7.46 19.32
CA SER A 230 9.03 -8.82 19.10
C SER A 230 7.93 -9.84 19.43
N PRO A 231 7.63 -10.79 18.54
CA PRO A 231 6.62 -11.82 18.77
C PRO A 231 6.95 -12.76 19.96
N SER A 232 8.19 -12.76 20.47
CA SER A 232 8.63 -13.56 21.62
C SER A 232 7.94 -13.17 22.94
N SER A 233 7.38 -11.96 23.05
CA SER A 233 6.70 -11.51 24.27
C SER A 233 5.38 -12.25 24.55
N LYS A 234 4.92 -13.14 23.65
CA LYS A 234 3.65 -13.88 23.78
C LYS A 234 3.68 -15.03 24.79
N PHE A 235 4.84 -15.46 25.28
CA PHE A 235 4.95 -16.70 26.09
C PHE A 235 5.51 -16.53 27.51
N SER A 236 5.90 -15.32 27.94
CA SER A 236 6.33 -15.06 29.33
C SER A 236 5.17 -14.47 30.15
N GLY A 237 4.20 -15.31 30.53
CA GLY A 237 3.12 -14.99 31.46
C GLY A 237 2.74 -16.19 32.31
#